data_AF-A0A914SQM1-F1
#
_entry.id   AF-A0A914SQM1-F1
#
_cell.length_a   1.000
_cell.length_b   1.000
_cell.length_c   1.000
_cell.angle_alpha   90.00
_cell.angle_beta   90.00
_cell.angle_gamma   90.00
#
_symmetry.space_group_name_H-M   'P 1'
#
loop_
_entity.id
_entity.type
_entity.pdbx_description
1 polymer ?
#
loop_
_entity_poly.entity_id
_entity_poly.type
_entity_poly.pdbx_seq_one_letter_code
_entity_poly.pdbx_strand_id
1 'polypeptide(L)'
;MDLDAKIVLPEIKNNFNDDKAFEDVEQMNSIEAVNKSFPVNPKLAEIVKDEIKWGTKDIPEVNLTELSVLNGPEDEVKRKKGYHDYEFNALLSDKIGARRQIPDSRHALCKEQDY
;
A
#
# COMPACT_ATOMS: atom_id res chain seq x y z
N MET A 1 16.97 42.39 27.15
CA MET A 1 15.80 42.01 26.35
C MET A 1 15.77 40.50 26.44
N ASP A 2 15.08 40.00 27.46
CA ASP A 2 15.06 38.57 27.79
C ASP A 2 13.84 37.94 27.13
N LEU A 3 14.04 36.84 26.40
CA LEU A 3 12.97 35.99 25.87
C LEU A 3 13.49 34.56 25.66
N ASP A 4 13.92 33.91 26.74
CA ASP A 4 14.05 32.45 26.78
C ASP A 4 12.72 31.84 27.25
N ALA A 5 11.76 31.69 26.32
CA ALA A 5 10.53 30.97 26.59
C ALA A 5 10.79 29.46 26.54
N LYS A 6 11.07 28.87 27.69
CA LYS A 6 11.14 27.41 27.87
C LYS A 6 9.73 26.83 27.84
N ILE A 7 9.36 26.18 26.74
CA ILE A 7 8.09 25.46 26.64
C ILE A 7 8.20 24.20 27.51
N VAL A 8 7.49 24.18 28.64
CA VAL A 8 7.30 22.98 29.46
C VAL A 8 6.01 22.32 29.00
N LEU A 9 6.13 21.16 28.34
CA LEU A 9 4.99 20.30 28.02
C LEU A 9 4.59 19.50 29.27
N PRO A 10 3.30 19.41 29.65
CA PRO A 10 2.88 18.60 30.78
C PRO A 10 2.97 17.11 30.45
N GLU A 11 3.57 16.33 31.35
CA GLU A 11 3.58 14.87 31.26
C GLU A 11 2.17 14.32 31.51
N ILE A 12 1.56 13.75 30.47
CA ILE A 12 0.31 13.00 30.59
C ILE A 12 0.68 11.59 31.08
N LYS A 13 0.35 11.28 32.33
CA LYS A 13 0.46 9.92 32.88
C LYS A 13 -0.74 9.10 32.42
N ASN A 14 -0.55 8.24 31.43
CA ASN A 14 -1.53 7.23 31.07
C ASN A 14 -1.44 6.05 32.06
N ASN A 15 -2.38 5.99 32.99
CA ASN A 15 -2.64 4.79 33.78
C ASN A 15 -3.60 3.89 33.01
N PHE A 16 -3.08 3.00 32.18
CA PHE A 16 -3.84 1.84 31.68
C PHE A 16 -3.25 0.59 32.30
N ASN A 17 -3.93 0.08 33.33
CA ASN A 17 -3.76 -1.27 33.83
C ASN A 17 -4.77 -2.14 33.09
N ASP A 18 -4.31 -2.95 32.13
CA ASP A 18 -5.11 -4.04 31.55
C ASP A 18 -4.25 -5.30 31.38
N ASP A 19 -3.62 -5.72 32.48
CA ASP A 19 -3.17 -7.10 32.63
C ASP A 19 -4.39 -7.98 32.95
N LYS A 20 -5.05 -8.53 31.92
CA LYS A 20 -5.65 -9.89 31.87
C LYS A 20 -6.70 -9.98 30.76
N ALA A 21 -6.37 -10.72 29.70
CA ALA A 21 -7.17 -11.83 29.15
C ALA A 21 -6.56 -12.24 27.80
N PHE A 22 -5.46 -12.98 27.85
CA PHE A 22 -4.99 -13.74 26.70
C PHE A 22 -5.00 -15.21 27.10
N GLU A 23 -6.16 -15.84 26.94
CA GLU A 23 -6.31 -17.27 26.72
C GLU A 23 -7.70 -17.47 26.10
N ASP A 24 -7.79 -18.38 25.14
CA ASP A 24 -8.96 -18.78 24.34
C ASP A 24 -9.18 -18.02 23.01
N VAL A 25 -8.27 -18.20 22.05
CA VAL A 25 -8.61 -18.18 20.61
C VAL A 25 -8.29 -19.53 20.00
N GLU A 26 -9.00 -20.57 20.44
CA GLU A 26 -9.25 -21.74 19.61
C GLU A 26 -10.75 -21.76 19.31
N GLN A 27 -11.09 -21.50 18.04
CA GLN A 27 -12.23 -22.02 17.27
C GLN A 27 -12.79 -20.96 16.33
N MET A 28 -12.23 -20.86 15.12
CA MET A 28 -12.98 -20.53 13.90
C MET A 28 -12.34 -21.18 12.67
N ASN A 29 -12.27 -22.51 12.66
CA ASN A 29 -12.14 -23.28 11.41
C ASN A 29 -13.55 -23.53 10.87
N SER A 30 -14.06 -22.62 10.02
CA SER A 30 -15.38 -22.79 9.37
C SER A 30 -15.47 -22.12 7.99
N ILE A 31 -14.39 -22.15 7.21
CA ILE A 31 -14.44 -21.73 5.79
C ILE A 31 -15.33 -22.69 4.96
N GLU A 32 -15.48 -23.94 5.39
CA GLU A 32 -16.29 -24.96 4.68
C GLU A 32 -17.81 -24.71 4.72
N ALA A 33 -18.31 -23.94 5.69
CA ALA A 33 -19.75 -23.69 5.83
C ALA A 33 -20.27 -22.59 4.89
N VAL A 34 -19.41 -21.64 4.49
CA VAL A 34 -19.79 -20.53 3.60
C VAL A 34 -19.96 -20.98 2.15
N ASN A 35 -19.22 -22.01 1.73
CA ASN A 35 -19.20 -22.49 0.34
C ASN A 35 -20.45 -23.27 -0.10
N LYS A 36 -21.41 -23.52 0.80
CA LYS A 36 -22.58 -24.37 0.52
C LYS A 36 -23.86 -23.61 0.14
N SER A 37 -23.93 -22.29 0.29
CA SER A 37 -25.19 -21.54 0.12
C SER A 37 -25.33 -20.75 -1.19
N PHE A 38 -24.28 -20.65 -2.02
CA PHE A 38 -24.36 -19.90 -3.27
C PHE A 38 -23.92 -20.77 -4.45
N PRO A 39 -24.82 -21.16 -5.37
CA PRO A 39 -24.42 -21.84 -6.59
C PRO A 39 -23.60 -20.87 -7.43
N VAL A 40 -22.29 -21.10 -7.48
CA VAL A 40 -21.36 -20.30 -8.29
C VAL A 40 -21.76 -20.49 -9.75
N ASN A 41 -22.25 -19.44 -10.40
CA ASN A 41 -22.57 -19.48 -11.82
C ASN A 41 -21.26 -19.73 -12.59
N PRO A 42 -21.18 -20.77 -13.44
CA PRO A 42 -19.94 -21.15 -14.13
C PRO A 42 -19.39 -20.04 -15.03
N LYS A 43 -20.25 -19.17 -15.57
CA LYS A 43 -19.84 -18.01 -16.37
C LYS A 43 -19.17 -16.92 -15.53
N LEU A 44 -19.64 -16.72 -14.29
CA LEU A 44 -18.97 -15.84 -13.32
C LEU A 44 -17.65 -16.43 -12.83
N ALA A 45 -17.57 -17.75 -12.64
CA ALA A 45 -16.31 -18.41 -12.28
C ALA A 45 -15.22 -18.25 -13.35
N GLU A 46 -15.58 -18.17 -14.62
CA GLU A 46 -14.64 -17.95 -15.72
C GLU A 46 -14.17 -16.51 -15.81
N ILE A 47 -15.07 -15.52 -15.63
CA ILE A 47 -14.73 -14.10 -15.53
C ILE A 47 -13.81 -13.84 -14.32
N VAL A 48 -14.14 -14.42 -13.17
CA VAL A 48 -13.35 -14.31 -11.94
C VAL A 48 -11.97 -14.96 -12.09
N LYS A 49 -11.81 -16.04 -12.86
CA LYS A 49 -10.49 -16.66 -13.13
C LYS A 49 -9.58 -15.74 -13.93
N ASP A 50 -10.12 -14.99 -14.88
CA ASP A 50 -9.34 -14.05 -15.68
C ASP A 50 -9.05 -12.74 -14.93
N GLU A 51 -9.90 -12.30 -14.01
CA GLU A 51 -9.61 -11.19 -13.08
C GLU A 51 -8.58 -11.58 -12.00
N ILE A 52 -8.63 -12.81 -11.47
CA ILE A 52 -7.67 -13.34 -10.48
C ILE A 52 -6.26 -13.54 -11.09
N LYS A 53 -6.16 -13.75 -12.41
CA LYS A 53 -4.87 -13.76 -13.12
C LYS A 53 -4.09 -12.45 -12.99
N TRP A 54 -4.75 -11.32 -12.69
CA TRP A 54 -4.10 -10.02 -12.52
C TRP A 54 -3.53 -9.81 -11.11
N GLY A 55 -3.91 -10.66 -10.13
CA GLY A 55 -3.58 -10.48 -8.72
C GLY A 55 -2.40 -11.31 -8.20
N THR A 56 -1.89 -12.28 -8.97
CA THR A 56 -0.87 -13.24 -8.46
C THR A 56 0.33 -13.47 -9.37
N LYS A 57 0.40 -12.83 -10.54
CA LYS A 57 1.58 -12.90 -11.41
C LYS A 57 2.45 -11.65 -11.24
N ASP A 58 3.51 -11.83 -10.47
CA ASP A 58 4.74 -11.02 -10.48
C ASP A 58 4.49 -9.51 -10.47
N ILE A 59 4.14 -8.96 -9.30
CA ILE A 59 4.21 -7.50 -9.14
C ILE A 59 5.69 -7.13 -9.19
N PRO A 60 6.15 -6.40 -10.21
CA PRO A 60 7.58 -6.15 -10.39
C PRO A 60 8.09 -5.33 -9.22
N GLU A 61 9.16 -5.82 -8.58
CA GLU A 61 9.89 -5.05 -7.60
C GLU A 61 10.57 -3.88 -8.30
N VAL A 62 10.31 -2.66 -7.82
CA VAL A 62 10.80 -1.44 -8.43
C VAL A 62 12.15 -1.07 -7.80
N ASN A 63 13.24 -1.22 -8.55
CA ASN A 63 14.56 -0.78 -8.09
C ASN A 63 14.72 0.74 -8.25
N LEU A 64 14.59 1.47 -7.14
CA LEU A 64 14.66 2.94 -7.11
C LEU A 64 16.00 3.50 -7.60
N THR A 65 17.10 2.78 -7.39
CA THR A 65 18.43 3.22 -7.80
C THR A 65 18.55 3.23 -9.32
N GLU A 66 18.09 2.17 -9.96
CA GLU A 66 18.15 2.02 -11.42
C GLU A 66 17.21 2.99 -12.14
N LEU A 67 16.02 3.25 -11.57
CA LEU A 67 15.03 4.17 -12.15
C LEU A 67 15.57 5.59 -12.40
N SER A 68 16.49 6.04 -11.54
CA SER A 68 17.05 7.40 -11.60
C SER A 68 18.12 7.58 -12.69
N VAL A 69 18.62 6.49 -13.27
CA VAL A 69 19.70 6.51 -14.25
C VAL A 69 19.15 6.85 -15.64
N LEU A 70 19.81 7.80 -16.32
CA LEU A 70 19.54 8.14 -17.72
C LEU A 70 20.51 7.37 -18.62
N ASN A 71 19.99 6.53 -19.50
CA ASN A 71 20.80 5.67 -20.37
C ASN A 71 21.12 6.36 -21.71
N GLY A 72 21.64 7.58 -21.65
CA GLY A 72 22.09 8.35 -22.81
C GLY A 72 21.17 9.53 -23.22
N PRO A 73 21.40 10.12 -24.40
CA PRO A 73 20.77 11.38 -24.80
C PRO A 73 19.27 11.26 -25.10
N GLU A 74 18.79 10.08 -25.52
CA GLU A 74 17.37 9.86 -25.80
C GLU A 74 16.51 9.99 -24.53
N ASP A 75 16.97 9.41 -23.43
CA ASP A 75 16.33 9.52 -22.10
C ASP A 75 16.27 11.00 -21.68
N GLU A 76 17.32 11.78 -21.93
CA GLU A 76 17.31 13.20 -21.60
C GLU A 76 16.27 13.99 -22.41
N VAL A 77 16.13 13.70 -23.70
CA VAL A 77 15.13 14.31 -24.57
C VAL A 77 13.71 13.95 -24.11
N LYS A 78 13.45 12.65 -23.84
CA LYS A 78 12.16 12.19 -23.32
C LYS A 78 11.80 12.85 -22.01
N ARG A 79 12.76 12.96 -21.08
CA ARG A 79 12.58 13.66 -19.81
C ARG A 79 12.25 15.13 -20.01
N LYS A 80 13.01 15.86 -20.83
CA LYS A 80 12.76 17.29 -21.11
C LYS A 80 11.38 17.52 -21.73
N LYS A 81 11.01 16.69 -22.71
CA LYS A 81 9.69 16.74 -23.35
C LYS A 81 8.59 16.45 -22.33
N GLY A 82 8.75 15.42 -21.49
CA GLY A 82 7.79 15.08 -20.45
C GLY A 82 7.52 16.23 -19.47
N TYR A 83 8.57 16.91 -19.02
CA TYR A 83 8.42 18.10 -18.18
C TYR A 83 7.75 19.26 -18.90
N HIS A 84 8.05 19.47 -20.19
CA HIS A 84 7.40 20.53 -20.98
C HIS A 84 5.91 20.25 -21.20
N ASP A 85 5.55 19.01 -21.52
CA ASP A 85 4.20 18.65 -21.93
C ASP A 85 3.25 18.40 -20.74
N TYR A 86 3.78 17.89 -19.63
CA TYR A 86 2.97 17.42 -18.50
C TYR A 86 3.39 17.98 -17.14
N GLU A 87 4.44 18.80 -17.06
CA GLU A 87 4.98 19.36 -15.82
C GLU A 87 5.51 18.32 -14.82
N PHE A 88 5.63 17.04 -15.22
CA PHE A 88 6.24 15.97 -14.43
C PHE A 88 7.20 15.11 -15.26
N ASN A 89 7.99 14.27 -14.57
CA ASN A 89 8.94 13.37 -15.22
C ASN A 89 8.23 12.17 -15.87
N ALA A 90 7.76 12.34 -17.10
CA ALA A 90 7.07 11.29 -17.85
C ALA A 90 7.96 10.05 -18.06
N LEU A 91 9.25 10.23 -18.38
CA LEU A 91 10.20 9.12 -18.52
C LEU A 91 10.23 8.24 -17.26
N LEU A 92 10.29 8.85 -16.07
CA LEU A 92 10.32 8.12 -14.82
C LEU A 92 8.97 7.42 -14.55
N SER A 93 7.85 8.09 -14.85
CA SER A 93 6.52 7.50 -14.75
C SER A 93 6.39 6.24 -15.63
N ASP A 94 6.91 6.29 -16.86
CA ASP A 94 6.91 5.16 -17.78
C ASP A 94 7.77 3.99 -17.27
N LYS A 95 8.95 4.28 -16.71
CA LYS A 95 9.83 3.26 -16.11
C LYS A 95 9.22 2.59 -14.87
N ILE A 96 8.42 3.31 -14.09
CA ILE A 96 7.73 2.77 -12.91
C ILE A 96 6.59 1.82 -13.31
N GLY A 97 5.91 2.10 -14.41
CA GLY A 97 4.79 1.31 -14.91
C GLY A 97 3.48 1.47 -14.12
N ALA A 98 2.40 0.89 -14.65
CA ALA A 98 1.05 1.07 -14.09
C ALA A 98 0.77 0.23 -12.83
N ARG A 99 1.53 -0.84 -12.59
CA ARG A 99 1.31 -1.78 -11.47
C ARG A 99 2.53 -1.81 -10.58
N ARG A 100 2.46 -1.10 -9.44
CA ARG A 100 3.48 -1.13 -8.38
C ARG A 100 2.83 -1.35 -7.02
N GLN A 101 3.53 -2.04 -6.13
CA GLN A 101 3.18 -2.03 -4.71
C GLN A 101 3.62 -0.69 -4.09
N ILE A 102 2.75 -0.12 -3.25
CA ILE A 102 3.05 1.08 -2.47
C ILE A 102 3.04 0.65 -1.00
N PRO A 103 4.11 0.89 -0.23
CA PRO A 103 4.13 0.56 1.18
C PRO A 103 3.08 1.38 1.95
N ASP A 104 2.42 0.75 2.91
CA ASP A 104 1.43 1.40 3.75
C ASP A 104 2.10 2.35 4.75
N SER A 105 1.91 3.66 4.55
CA SER A 105 2.41 4.72 5.43
C SER A 105 1.35 5.25 6.39
N ARG A 106 0.15 4.65 6.42
CA ARG A 106 -0.93 5.10 7.29
C ARG A 106 -0.61 4.85 8.77
N HIS A 107 -1.31 5.57 9.64
CA HIS A 107 -1.21 5.35 11.09
C HIS A 107 -1.69 3.93 11.45
N ALA A 108 -1.10 3.31 12.48
CA ALA A 108 -1.38 1.92 12.85
C ALA A 108 -2.88 1.67 13.12
N LEU A 109 -3.53 2.60 13.82
CA LEU A 109 -4.97 2.54 14.13
C LEU A 109 -5.86 2.56 12.88
N CYS A 110 -5.38 2.99 11.71
CA CYS A 110 -6.16 2.96 10.48
C CYS A 110 -6.46 1.53 10.00
N LYS A 111 -5.74 0.52 10.50
CA LYS A 111 -6.00 -0.89 10.20
C LYS A 111 -7.21 -1.45 10.96
N GLU A 112 -7.63 -0.77 12.02
CA GLU A 112 -8.66 -1.23 12.96
C GLU A 112 -10.02 -0.54 12.72
N GLN A 113 -10.15 0.27 11.66
CA GLN A 113 -11.40 0.95 11.34
C GLN A 113 -12.35 0.03 10.56
N ASP A 114 -13.58 -0.12 11.07
CA ASP A 114 -14.70 -0.76 10.38
C ASP A 114 -15.60 0.29 9.69
N TYR A 115 -16.23 -0.08 8.56
CA TYR A 115 -17.00 0.81 7.67
C TYR A 115 -18.46 0.37 7.50
#